data_AF-A0A350EQY8-F1
#
_entry.id   AF-A0A350EQY8-F1
#
_cell.length_a   1.000
_cell.length_b   1.000
_cell.length_c   1.000
_cell.angle_alpha   90.00
_cell.angle_beta   90.00
_cell.angle_gamma   90.00
#
_symmetry.space_group_name_H-M   'P 1'
#
loop_
_entity.id
_entity.type
_entity.pdbx_description
1 polymer ?
#
loop_
_entity_poly.entity_id
_entity_poly.type
_entity_poly.pdbx_seq_one_letter_code
_entity_poly.pdbx_strand_id
1 'polypeptide(L)'
;MNEQEEAPPEARSGPVDAVRRTAASVLSLLEKRFELAATEFQEQRHRLIDQLVLGGLVLVLALMALITGTFLIVVLTWETAARGWVVAGLTVIYLIGALWGGAKLRRKLADSPPPFAATIEEFRKDRAWFQEKN
;
A
#
# COMPACT_ATOMS: atom_id res chain seq x y z
N MET A 1 32.02 68.90 18.18
CA MET A 1 30.56 69.13 18.10
C MET A 1 30.13 68.59 16.75
N ASN A 2 29.62 67.34 16.79
CA ASN A 2 28.84 66.56 15.80
C ASN A 2 29.44 66.45 14.38
N GLU A 3 29.37 65.33 13.68
CA GLU A 3 28.23 64.44 13.38
C GLU A 3 28.77 63.01 13.18
N GLN A 4 28.49 62.11 14.13
CA GLN A 4 27.62 60.93 13.94
C GLN A 4 27.98 60.02 12.76
N GLU A 5 28.76 58.99 13.14
CA GLU A 5 29.04 57.74 12.46
C GLU A 5 27.77 57.10 11.87
N GLU A 6 27.72 56.97 10.55
CA GLU A 6 26.66 56.24 9.83
C GLU A 6 26.70 54.76 10.21
N ALA A 7 25.72 54.33 10.98
CA ALA A 7 25.47 52.92 11.29
C ALA A 7 25.08 52.14 10.02
N PRO A 8 25.45 50.85 9.89
CA PRO A 8 25.13 50.05 8.72
C PRO A 8 23.61 49.91 8.54
N PRO A 9 23.11 49.78 7.31
CA PRO A 9 21.69 49.61 7.07
C PRO A 9 21.28 48.27 7.67
N GLU A 10 20.55 48.31 8.79
CA GLU A 10 19.84 47.16 9.31
C GLU A 10 18.81 46.73 8.26
N ALA A 11 19.21 45.77 7.42
CA ALA A 11 18.32 45.03 6.57
C ALA A 11 17.34 44.29 7.49
N ARG A 12 16.22 44.96 7.79
CA ARG A 12 15.04 44.38 8.43
C ARG A 12 14.60 43.21 7.56
N SER A 13 15.09 42.03 7.90
CA SER A 13 14.60 40.76 7.38
C SER A 13 13.12 40.71 7.77
N GLY A 14 12.26 40.93 6.79
CA GLY A 14 10.83 41.03 7.04
C GLY A 14 10.30 39.70 7.59
N PRO A 15 9.14 39.71 8.28
CA PRO A 15 8.45 38.48 8.70
C PRO A 15 8.31 37.46 7.56
N VAL A 16 8.21 37.95 6.32
CA VAL A 16 8.14 37.18 5.07
C VAL A 16 9.41 36.37 4.80
N ASP A 17 10.60 36.90 5.10
CA ASP A 17 11.87 36.18 4.93
C ASP A 17 12.03 35.07 5.97
N ALA A 18 11.57 35.30 7.20
CA ALA A 18 11.58 34.27 8.25
C ALA A 18 10.66 33.09 7.90
N VAL A 19 9.47 33.37 7.38
CA VAL A 19 8.50 32.35 6.90
C VAL A 19 9.05 31.60 5.69
N ARG A 20 9.68 32.30 4.74
CA ARG A 20 10.28 31.67 3.55
C ARG A 20 11.45 30.74 3.93
N ARG A 21 12.23 31.10 4.94
CA ARG A 21 13.38 30.30 5.40
C ARG A 21 12.95 29.05 6.20
N THR A 22 11.87 29.16 6.97
CA THR A 22 11.25 27.99 7.63
C THR A 22 10.56 27.08 6.62
N ALA A 23 9.84 27.63 5.63
CA ALA A 23 9.26 26.86 4.54
C ALA A 23 10.33 26.09 3.74
N ALA A 24 11.46 26.72 3.41
CA ALA A 24 12.58 26.05 2.73
C ALA A 24 13.22 24.92 3.57
N SER A 25 13.26 25.10 4.90
CA SER A 25 13.77 24.07 5.82
C SER A 25 12.81 22.88 5.93
N VAL A 26 11.50 23.14 5.97
CA VAL A 26 10.47 22.09 5.92
C VAL A 26 10.52 21.35 4.58
N LEU A 27 10.67 22.07 3.46
CA LEU A 27 10.74 21.47 2.14
C LEU A 27 11.97 20.56 1.97
N SER A 28 13.14 20.98 2.46
CA SER A 28 14.36 20.17 2.43
C SER A 28 14.32 18.96 3.37
N LEU A 29 13.66 19.08 4.52
CA LEU A 29 13.38 17.94 5.40
C LEU A 29 12.44 16.93 4.73
N LEU A 30 11.43 17.43 4.02
CA LEU A 30 10.47 16.62 3.30
C LEU A 30 11.14 15.89 2.13
N GLU A 31 11.96 16.60 1.35
CA GLU A 31 12.73 16.07 0.23
C GLU A 31 13.61 14.90 0.65
N LYS A 32 14.37 15.04 1.75
CA LYS A 32 15.21 13.95 2.28
C LYS A 32 14.41 12.76 2.81
N ARG A 33 13.24 13.00 3.41
CA ARG A 33 12.34 11.92 3.88
C ARG A 33 11.69 11.20 2.70
N PHE A 34 11.33 11.92 1.64
CA PHE A 34 10.81 11.35 0.40
C PHE A 34 11.88 10.55 -0.35
N GLU A 35 13.13 11.01 -0.35
CA GLU A 35 14.26 10.28 -0.95
C GLU A 35 14.51 8.95 -0.22
N LEU A 36 14.52 8.96 1.12
CA LEU A 36 14.61 7.75 1.94
C LEU A 36 13.37 6.86 1.77
N ALA A 37 12.16 7.42 1.84
CA ALA A 37 10.92 6.66 1.68
C ALA A 37 10.80 6.03 0.28
N ALA A 38 11.20 6.74 -0.77
CA ALA A 38 11.22 6.22 -2.13
C ALA A 38 12.26 5.10 -2.29
N THR A 39 13.42 5.23 -1.64
CA THR A 39 14.48 4.21 -1.67
C THR A 39 14.06 2.95 -0.93
N GLU A 40 13.47 3.07 0.27
CA GLU A 40 12.89 1.94 1.00
C GLU A 40 11.74 1.28 0.23
N PHE A 41 10.90 2.08 -0.45
CA PHE A 41 9.80 1.55 -1.27
C PHE A 41 10.31 0.75 -2.48
N GLN A 42 11.40 1.19 -3.12
CA GLN A 42 12.04 0.47 -4.22
C GLN A 42 12.63 -0.87 -3.74
N GLU A 43 13.25 -0.88 -2.57
CA GLU A 43 13.88 -2.07 -1.99
C GLU A 43 12.85 -3.10 -1.50
N GLN A 44 11.70 -2.64 -0.99
CA GLN A 44 10.57 -3.51 -0.63
C GLN A 44 9.79 -4.00 -1.85
N ARG A 45 9.67 -3.19 -2.91
CA ARG A 45 8.91 -3.53 -4.12
C ARG A 45 9.42 -4.79 -4.81
N HIS A 46 10.74 -4.99 -4.88
CA HIS A 46 11.29 -6.16 -5.57
C HIS A 46 10.92 -7.47 -4.85
N ARG A 47 11.04 -7.51 -3.52
CA ARG A 47 10.66 -8.68 -2.71
C ARG A 47 9.16 -8.94 -2.75
N LEU A 48 8.34 -7.88 -2.73
CA LEU A 48 6.89 -8.00 -2.83
C LEU A 48 6.45 -8.54 -4.19
N ILE A 49 7.07 -8.10 -5.29
CA ILE A 49 6.75 -8.61 -6.63
C ILE A 49 7.10 -10.09 -6.74
N ASP A 50 8.29 -10.50 -6.31
CA ASP A 50 8.69 -11.91 -6.36
C ASP A 50 7.78 -12.79 -5.49
N GLN A 51 7.44 -12.33 -4.29
CA GLN A 51 6.50 -13.02 -3.40
C GLN A 51 5.08 -13.09 -3.98
N LEU A 52 4.62 -12.05 -4.70
CA LEU A 52 3.32 -12.04 -5.37
C LEU A 52 3.30 -12.99 -6.57
N VAL A 53 4.37 -13.04 -7.37
CA VAL A 53 4.47 -13.95 -8.51
C VAL A 53 4.49 -15.39 -8.03
N LEU A 54 5.35 -15.72 -7.04
CA LEU A 54 5.42 -17.07 -6.48
C LEU A 54 4.11 -17.44 -5.78
N GLY A 55 3.54 -16.52 -4.99
CA GLY A 55 2.25 -16.71 -4.33
C GLY A 55 1.11 -16.93 -5.32
N GLY A 56 1.09 -16.18 -6.43
CA GLY A 56 0.14 -16.34 -7.53
C GLY A 56 0.30 -17.69 -8.23
N LEU A 57 1.52 -18.11 -8.54
CA LEU A 57 1.80 -19.42 -9.14
C LEU A 57 1.33 -20.56 -8.22
N VAL A 58 1.66 -20.50 -6.92
CA VAL A 58 1.21 -21.47 -5.92
C VAL A 58 -0.31 -21.49 -5.84
N LEU A 59 -0.97 -20.33 -5.85
CA LEU A 59 -2.42 -20.24 -5.85
C LEU A 59 -3.05 -20.90 -7.08
N VAL A 60 -2.53 -20.62 -8.28
CA VAL A 60 -3.02 -21.22 -9.53
C VAL A 60 -2.86 -22.73 -9.51
N LEU A 61 -1.68 -23.24 -9.13
CA LEU A 61 -1.43 -24.67 -9.01
C LEU A 61 -2.35 -25.33 -7.98
N ALA A 62 -2.55 -24.69 -6.83
CA ALA A 62 -3.48 -25.19 -5.80
C ALA A 62 -4.92 -25.26 -6.31
N LEU A 63 -5.40 -24.26 -7.07
CA LEU A 63 -6.72 -24.28 -7.69
C LEU A 63 -6.85 -25.39 -8.74
N MET A 64 -5.86 -25.55 -9.61
CA MET A 64 -5.84 -26.64 -10.61
C MET A 64 -5.89 -28.02 -9.94
N ALA A 65 -5.08 -28.22 -8.89
CA ALA A 65 -5.06 -29.46 -8.11
C ALA A 65 -6.40 -29.70 -7.39
N LEU A 66 -7.03 -28.65 -6.84
CA LEU A 66 -8.32 -28.75 -6.17
C LEU A 66 -9.44 -29.14 -7.14
N ILE A 67 -9.48 -28.55 -8.34
CA ILE A 67 -10.43 -28.91 -9.41
C ILE A 67 -10.21 -30.35 -9.85
N THR A 68 -8.96 -30.72 -10.15
CA THR A 68 -8.62 -32.08 -10.63
C THR A 68 -8.89 -33.12 -9.55
N GLY A 69 -8.58 -32.82 -8.29
CA GLY A 69 -8.87 -33.68 -7.13
C GLY A 69 -10.36 -33.83 -6.88
N THR A 70 -11.15 -32.77 -7.02
CA THR A 70 -12.62 -32.83 -7.00
C THR A 70 -13.12 -33.82 -8.05
N PHE A 71 -12.65 -33.64 -9.28
CA PHE A 71 -13.07 -34.47 -10.40
C PHE A 71 -12.69 -35.93 -10.19
N LEU A 72 -11.46 -36.18 -9.71
CA LEU A 72 -10.98 -37.52 -9.38
C LEU A 72 -11.88 -38.20 -8.33
N ILE A 73 -12.24 -37.49 -7.26
CA ILE A 73 -13.14 -38.00 -6.23
C ILE A 73 -14.53 -38.30 -6.81
N VAL A 74 -15.07 -37.42 -7.64
CA VAL A 74 -16.38 -37.60 -8.30
C VAL A 74 -16.36 -38.82 -9.23
N VAL A 75 -15.32 -38.97 -10.05
CA VAL A 75 -15.17 -40.11 -10.97
C VAL A 75 -15.05 -41.42 -10.20
N LEU A 76 -14.23 -41.47 -9.14
CA LEU A 76 -14.07 -42.66 -8.30
C LEU A 76 -15.36 -43.06 -7.57
N THR A 77 -16.24 -42.10 -7.28
CA THR A 77 -17.47 -42.34 -6.53
C THR A 77 -18.71 -42.43 -7.42
N TRP A 78 -18.53 -42.37 -8.76
CA TRP A 78 -19.62 -42.30 -9.73
C TRP A 78 -20.53 -43.54 -9.71
N GLU A 79 -19.94 -44.73 -9.57
CA GLU A 79 -20.65 -46.02 -9.49
C GLU A 79 -21.21 -46.31 -8.09
N THR A 80 -20.89 -45.49 -7.09
CA THR A 80 -21.22 -45.74 -5.68
C THR A 80 -22.52 -45.04 -5.30
N ALA A 81 -23.40 -45.72 -4.54
CA ALA A 81 -24.63 -45.13 -3.99
C ALA A 81 -24.39 -43.87 -3.12
N ALA A 82 -23.15 -43.69 -2.63
CA ALA A 82 -22.74 -42.58 -1.78
C ALA A 82 -22.40 -41.27 -2.53
N ARG A 83 -22.50 -41.20 -3.87
CA ARG A 83 -22.11 -40.02 -4.66
C ARG A 83 -22.68 -38.68 -4.15
N GLY A 84 -23.95 -38.69 -3.73
CA GLY A 84 -24.62 -37.47 -3.25
C GLY A 84 -24.01 -36.95 -1.94
N TRP A 85 -23.68 -37.86 -1.02
CA TRP A 85 -23.03 -37.52 0.25
C TRP A 85 -21.60 -37.01 0.05
N VAL A 86 -20.88 -37.56 -0.93
CA VAL A 86 -19.52 -37.13 -1.28
C VAL A 86 -19.53 -35.69 -1.83
N VAL A 87 -20.43 -35.39 -2.76
CA VAL A 87 -20.57 -34.03 -3.33
C VAL A 87 -21.04 -33.04 -2.26
N ALA A 88 -21.99 -33.43 -1.40
CA ALA A 88 -22.42 -32.59 -0.29
C ALA A 88 -21.27 -32.31 0.70
N GLY A 89 -20.47 -33.32 1.03
CA GLY A 89 -19.30 -33.18 1.88
C GLY A 89 -18.25 -32.24 1.29
N LEU A 90 -17.90 -32.40 0.00
CA LEU A 90 -16.99 -31.48 -0.70
C LEU A 90 -17.51 -30.04 -0.67
N THR A 91 -18.81 -29.86 -0.89
CA THR A 91 -19.44 -28.53 -0.89
C THR A 91 -19.31 -27.85 0.47
N VAL A 92 -19.57 -28.58 1.56
CA VAL A 92 -19.42 -28.05 2.93
C VAL A 92 -17.96 -27.69 3.22
N ILE A 93 -17.01 -28.54 2.83
CA ILE A 93 -15.57 -28.27 3.00
C ILE A 93 -15.16 -27.00 2.25
N TYR A 94 -15.60 -26.83 1.00
CA TYR A 94 -15.29 -25.64 0.21
C TYR A 94 -15.95 -24.38 0.75
N LEU A 95 -17.18 -24.47 1.27
CA LEU A 95 -17.83 -23.36 1.95
C LEU A 95 -17.06 -22.91 3.20
N ILE A 96 -16.63 -23.85 4.03
CA ILE A 96 -15.82 -23.54 5.23
C ILE A 96 -14.49 -22.88 4.82
N GLY A 97 -13.81 -23.44 3.82
CA GLY A 97 -12.58 -22.87 3.27
C GLY A 97 -12.77 -21.45 2.74
N ALA A 98 -13.86 -21.19 2.00
CA ALA A 98 -14.18 -19.88 1.47
C ALA A 98 -14.49 -18.85 2.57
N LEU A 99 -15.28 -19.23 3.58
CA LEU A 99 -15.60 -18.37 4.71
C LEU A 99 -14.34 -18.03 5.53
N TRP A 100 -13.50 -19.02 5.82
CA TRP A 100 -12.27 -18.82 6.57
C TRP A 100 -11.25 -17.97 5.78
N GLY A 101 -11.05 -18.28 4.50
CA GLY A 101 -10.20 -17.51 3.60
C GLY A 101 -10.68 -16.06 3.45
N GLY A 102 -11.99 -15.86 3.26
CA GLY A 102 -12.62 -14.55 3.18
C GLY A 102 -12.48 -13.74 4.47
N ALA A 103 -12.68 -14.36 5.63
CA ALA A 103 -12.48 -13.72 6.92
C ALA A 103 -11.01 -13.32 7.16
N LYS A 104 -10.06 -14.20 6.83
CA LYS A 104 -8.62 -13.93 6.98
C LYS A 104 -8.15 -12.83 6.04
N LEU A 105 -8.63 -12.83 4.79
CA LEU A 105 -8.35 -11.78 3.81
C LEU A 105 -8.91 -10.43 4.27
N ARG A 106 -10.16 -10.40 4.74
CA ARG A 106 -10.79 -9.20 5.31
C ARG A 106 -10.01 -8.64 6.50
N ARG A 107 -9.54 -9.50 7.42
CA ARG A 107 -8.68 -9.09 8.53
C ARG A 107 -7.35 -8.51 8.05
N LYS A 108 -6.67 -9.18 7.12
CA LYS A 108 -5.43 -8.66 6.53
C LYS A 108 -5.60 -7.31 5.84
N LEU A 109 -6.72 -7.11 5.13
CA LEU A 109 -7.05 -5.82 4.50
C LEU A 109 -7.38 -4.73 5.53
N ALA A 110 -8.03 -5.08 6.64
CA ALA A 110 -8.33 -4.16 7.73
C ALA A 110 -7.08 -3.78 8.55
N ASP A 111 -6.12 -4.70 8.68
CA ASP A 111 -4.89 -4.52 9.47
C ASP A 111 -3.73 -3.92 8.64
N SER A 112 -3.88 -3.75 7.32
CA SER A 112 -2.83 -3.17 6.46
C SER A 112 -2.98 -1.65 6.37
N PRO A 113 -1.93 -0.85 6.64
CA PRO A 113 -1.96 0.59 6.38
C PRO A 113 -2.24 0.84 4.89
N PRO A 114 -3.01 1.89 4.54
CA PRO A 114 -3.50 2.07 3.19
C PRO A 114 -2.33 2.18 2.20
N PRO A 115 -2.30 1.35 1.12
CA PRO A 115 -1.42 1.63 0.01
C PRO A 115 -1.82 3.02 -0.53
N PHE A 116 -0.88 3.79 -1.05
CA PHE A 116 -1.12 5.14 -1.59
C PHE A 116 -1.17 6.31 -0.58
N ALA A 117 -0.72 6.15 0.66
CA ALA A 117 -0.48 7.30 1.54
C ALA A 117 0.45 8.35 0.89
N ALA A 118 1.47 7.90 0.16
CA ALA A 118 2.36 8.76 -0.62
C ALA A 118 1.65 9.46 -1.80
N THR A 119 0.74 8.76 -2.50
CA THR A 119 -0.03 9.34 -3.61
C THR A 119 -1.07 10.35 -3.11
N ILE A 120 -1.70 10.10 -1.95
CA ILE A 120 -2.61 11.07 -1.30
C ILE A 120 -1.84 12.32 -0.88
N GLU A 121 -0.60 12.18 -0.43
CA GLU A 121 0.26 13.30 -0.08
C GLU A 121 0.69 14.12 -1.31
N GLU A 122 0.92 13.48 -2.46
CA GLU A 122 1.13 14.16 -3.74
C GLU A 122 -0.14 14.90 -4.21
N PHE A 123 -1.31 14.27 -4.15
CA PHE A 123 -2.59 14.95 -4.46
C PHE A 123 -2.87 16.13 -3.52
N ARG A 124 -2.41 16.07 -2.26
CA ARG A 124 -2.54 17.17 -1.29
C ARG A 124 -1.62 18.34 -1.63
N LYS A 125 -0.40 18.08 -2.11
CA LYS A 125 0.52 19.12 -2.59
C LYS A 125 0.00 19.82 -3.85
N ASP A 126 -0.54 19.07 -4.80
CA ASP A 126 -1.18 19.65 -6.00
C ASP A 126 -2.34 20.56 -5.62
N ARG A 127 -3.15 20.17 -4.63
CA ARG A 127 -4.25 20.99 -4.13
C ARG A 127 -3.79 22.30 -3.48
N ALA A 128 -2.64 22.31 -2.81
CA ALA A 128 -2.08 23.52 -2.19
C ALA A 128 -1.64 24.55 -3.25
N TRP A 129 -1.02 24.08 -4.35
CA TRP A 129 -0.63 24.94 -5.49
C TRP A 129 -1.83 25.59 -6.19
N PHE A 130 -2.96 24.89 -6.26
CA PHE A 130 -4.18 25.45 -6.84
C PHE A 130 -4.88 26.48 -5.93
N GLN A 131 -4.66 26.45 -4.61
CA GLN A 131 -5.23 27.45 -3.68
C GLN A 131 -4.38 28.71 -3.53
N GLU A 132 -3.07 28.66 -3.80
CA GLU A 132 -2.20 29.84 -3.74
C GLU A 132 -2.36 30.78 -4.96
N LYS A 133 -2.99 30.29 -6.04
CA LYS A 133 -3.14 31.03 -7.30
C LYS A 133 -4.52 31.68 -7.49
N ASN A 134 -5.38 31.70 -6.46
CA ASN A 134 -6.75 32.23 -6.54
C ASN A 134 -7.06 33.14 -5.34
#